data_AF-A0A952Z0Y9-F1
#
_entry.id   AF-A0A952Z0Y9-F1
#
_cell.length_a   1.000
_cell.length_b   1.000
_cell.length_c   1.000
_cell.angle_alpha   90.00
_cell.angle_beta   90.00
_cell.angle_gamma   90.00
#
_symmetry.space_group_name_H-M   'P 1'
#
loop_
_entity.id
_entity.type
_entity.pdbx_description
1 polymer ?
#
loop_
_entity_poly.entity_id
_entity_poly.type
_entity_poly.pdbx_seq_one_letter_code
_entity_poly.pdbx_strand_id
1 'polypeptide(L)'
;MLCEIEDFYQTTDGNDWSPAIERAQVNFHATNDPNDPRGFTLLFRSREYRFTSSIQLIRGMKLTGSGGQSFAGTRFLFPAGISGIICHRPATAPTPAYGRGDWSIVECLQIVATGRTNTTAAHGVVMYAMMALRDVYIEGFGGDGIHIQAGDSERLGTNADAWQIYNCRVELCSGNGLLLQGSDANAGCAIGLHCSDNGGWAIRDVSKVGNTFIACSSHENGRDESGDPLVPRLAFQAVAQDEGSTIPRSLFLNCYSEGRSEIDAPNIVLGGYMDIKGNAIWLQPTDLASFSNGVRGFSPMASTKINPTMKKMVSCSLGTAEQIPAALDLQAYDEQGQPIAAPYQLIYELWQKGWWELSFARLNGSTPLRFSTQAAAEGDSQLWFEQGFYIGLIERGERVRLQTRSIPPTAGYWQKGDRILNVDPVPGDPQKGFAGWICIESGTPGTWKGFGLIES
;
A
#
# COMPACT_ATOMS: atom_id res chain seq x y z
N MET A 1 -5.66 -23.31 -31.13
CA MET A 1 -4.97 -24.44 -31.79
C MET A 1 -3.79 -24.83 -30.92
N LEU A 2 -3.56 -26.13 -30.75
CA LEU A 2 -2.43 -26.69 -29.99
C LEU A 2 -1.52 -27.41 -31.00
N CYS A 3 -0.25 -27.04 -31.05
CA CYS A 3 0.77 -27.71 -31.85
C CYS A 3 1.98 -28.03 -30.97
N GLU A 4 2.74 -29.07 -31.33
CA GLU A 4 4.04 -29.29 -30.71
C GLU A 4 5.09 -28.44 -31.43
N ILE A 5 6.08 -27.90 -30.71
CA ILE A 5 7.16 -27.13 -31.35
C ILE A 5 7.97 -28.00 -32.32
N GLU A 6 8.05 -29.31 -32.04
CA GLU A 6 8.70 -30.31 -32.88
C GLU A 6 8.10 -30.39 -34.29
N ASP A 7 6.80 -30.10 -34.46
CA ASP A 7 6.14 -30.08 -35.77
C ASP A 7 6.74 -29.02 -36.72
N PHE A 8 7.42 -28.02 -36.16
CA PHE A 8 8.04 -26.93 -36.89
C PHE A 8 9.57 -27.03 -36.96
N TYR A 9 10.19 -28.02 -36.32
CA TYR A 9 11.66 -28.17 -36.30
C TYR A 9 12.18 -28.78 -37.61
N GLN A 10 13.34 -28.30 -38.08
CA GLN A 10 14.03 -28.87 -39.23
C GLN A 10 15.43 -29.33 -38.81
N THR A 11 15.85 -30.50 -39.30
CA THR A 11 17.19 -31.04 -38.99
C THR A 11 18.33 -30.11 -39.42
N THR A 12 18.08 -29.23 -40.39
CA THR A 12 19.01 -28.19 -40.86
C THR A 12 19.25 -27.08 -39.84
N ASP A 13 18.37 -26.89 -38.86
CA ASP A 13 18.56 -25.88 -37.79
C ASP A 13 19.58 -26.33 -36.74
N GLY A 14 20.02 -27.59 -36.79
CA GLY A 14 20.92 -28.15 -35.80
C GLY A 14 20.30 -28.12 -34.40
N ASN A 15 21.01 -27.54 -33.43
CA ASN A 15 20.51 -27.45 -32.05
C ASN A 15 19.69 -26.17 -31.77
N ASP A 16 19.53 -25.28 -32.74
CA ASP A 16 18.82 -24.01 -32.57
C ASP A 16 17.33 -24.16 -32.86
N TRP A 17 16.49 -23.76 -31.91
CA TRP A 17 15.03 -23.83 -31.97
C TRP A 17 14.39 -22.50 -32.36
N SER A 18 15.18 -21.43 -32.49
CA SER A 18 14.68 -20.10 -32.89
C SER A 18 13.95 -20.13 -34.25
N PRO A 19 14.49 -20.79 -35.29
CA PRO A 19 13.78 -20.90 -36.57
C PRO A 19 12.45 -21.66 -36.47
N ALA A 20 12.32 -22.61 -35.54
CA ALA A 20 11.07 -23.35 -35.33
C ALA A 20 9.96 -22.45 -34.78
N ILE A 21 10.30 -21.51 -33.89
CA ILE A 21 9.36 -20.50 -33.38
C ILE A 21 8.89 -19.59 -34.52
N GLU A 22 9.80 -19.10 -35.35
CA GLU A 22 9.46 -18.27 -36.51
C GLU A 22 8.54 -19.01 -37.47
N ARG A 23 8.87 -20.26 -37.81
CA ARG A 23 8.03 -21.10 -38.66
C ARG A 23 6.67 -21.38 -38.05
N ALA A 24 6.57 -21.59 -36.73
CA ALA A 24 5.27 -21.75 -36.07
C ALA A 24 4.39 -20.51 -36.22
N GLN A 25 4.97 -19.31 -36.04
CA GLN A 25 4.26 -18.05 -36.22
C GLN A 25 3.87 -17.78 -37.68
N VAL A 26 4.74 -18.11 -38.63
CA VAL A 26 4.47 -17.99 -40.08
C VAL A 26 3.41 -18.99 -40.54
N ASN A 27 3.52 -20.26 -40.15
CA ASN A 27 2.59 -21.31 -40.58
C ASN A 27 1.18 -21.09 -40.01
N PHE A 28 1.05 -20.43 -38.85
CA PHE A 28 -0.26 -20.00 -38.38
C PHE A 28 -0.96 -19.00 -39.33
N HIS A 29 -0.20 -18.26 -40.16
CA HIS A 29 -0.77 -17.42 -41.23
C HIS A 29 -1.26 -18.19 -42.46
N ALA A 30 -1.33 -19.53 -42.42
CA ALA A 30 -1.81 -20.35 -43.54
C ALA A 30 -3.27 -20.04 -43.99
N THR A 31 -4.01 -19.18 -43.28
CA THR A 31 -5.26 -18.59 -43.81
C THR A 31 -5.05 -17.47 -44.84
N ASN A 32 -3.82 -17.24 -45.32
CA ASN A 32 -3.42 -16.16 -46.25
C ASN A 32 -3.64 -14.73 -45.72
N ASP A 33 -3.98 -14.57 -44.44
CA ASP A 33 -4.14 -13.25 -43.83
C ASP A 33 -2.93 -12.95 -42.93
N PRO A 34 -1.97 -12.12 -43.39
CA PRO A 34 -0.86 -11.65 -42.55
C PRO A 34 -1.33 -10.79 -41.38
N ASN A 35 -2.60 -10.35 -41.38
CA ASN A 35 -3.18 -9.52 -40.34
C ASN A 35 -3.98 -10.31 -39.30
N ASP A 36 -4.00 -11.64 -39.39
CA ASP A 36 -4.76 -12.48 -38.47
C ASP A 36 -4.24 -12.33 -37.01
N PRO A 37 -5.03 -11.74 -36.10
CA PRO A 37 -4.60 -11.48 -34.74
C PRO A 37 -4.75 -12.71 -33.84
N ARG A 38 -5.29 -13.82 -34.36
CA ARG A 38 -5.57 -15.00 -33.54
C ARG A 38 -4.28 -15.58 -32.95
N GLY A 39 -4.41 -16.03 -31.71
CA GLY A 39 -3.36 -16.69 -30.97
C GLY A 39 -3.30 -18.20 -31.15
N PHE A 40 -2.22 -18.81 -30.66
CA PHE A 40 -2.06 -20.27 -30.65
C PHE A 40 -1.23 -20.75 -29.47
N THR A 41 -1.24 -22.07 -29.25
CA THR A 41 -0.50 -22.74 -28.17
C THR A 41 0.59 -23.61 -28.75
N LEU A 42 1.81 -23.45 -28.23
CA LEU A 42 2.95 -24.32 -28.49
C LEU A 42 3.24 -25.15 -27.25
N LEU A 43 3.17 -26.47 -27.43
CA LEU A 43 3.59 -27.46 -26.46
C LEU A 43 5.07 -27.78 -26.66
N PHE A 44 5.82 -27.75 -25.57
CA PHE A 44 7.22 -28.15 -25.49
C PHE A 44 7.31 -29.42 -24.66
N ARG A 45 7.91 -30.46 -25.23
CA ARG A 45 8.18 -31.72 -24.53
C ARG A 45 9.25 -31.54 -23.44
N SER A 46 9.40 -32.56 -22.62
CA SER A 46 10.42 -32.58 -21.56
C SER A 46 11.82 -32.76 -22.13
N ARG A 47 12.48 -31.65 -22.51
CA ARG A 47 13.85 -31.60 -23.00
C ARG A 47 14.43 -30.19 -22.90
N GLU A 48 15.69 -30.09 -23.30
CA GLU A 48 16.37 -28.83 -23.53
C GLU A 48 16.09 -28.29 -24.95
N TYR A 49 15.78 -26.99 -25.03
CA TYR A 49 15.62 -26.22 -26.25
C TYR A 49 16.60 -25.07 -26.22
N ARG A 50 17.54 -25.05 -27.17
CA ARG A 50 18.54 -23.98 -27.28
C ARG A 50 18.05 -22.98 -28.32
N PHE A 51 18.13 -21.70 -28.00
CA PHE A 51 17.78 -20.61 -28.88
C PHE A 51 19.04 -19.78 -29.13
N THR A 52 19.21 -19.22 -30.32
CA THR A 52 20.28 -18.25 -30.62
C THR A 52 19.78 -16.81 -30.56
N SER A 53 18.46 -16.60 -30.53
CA SER A 53 17.78 -15.32 -30.40
C SER A 53 16.65 -15.37 -29.37
N SER A 54 16.13 -14.21 -28.97
CA SER A 54 14.97 -14.15 -28.08
C SER A 54 13.70 -14.67 -28.76
N ILE A 55 12.83 -15.33 -27.99
CA ILE A 55 11.50 -15.74 -28.45
C ILE A 55 10.60 -14.50 -28.51
N GLN A 56 10.18 -14.12 -29.72
CA GLN A 56 9.36 -12.94 -29.97
C GLN A 56 7.87 -13.31 -29.95
N LEU A 57 7.13 -12.87 -28.93
CA LEU A 57 5.67 -13.03 -28.85
C LEU A 57 5.00 -11.81 -29.47
N ILE A 58 4.75 -11.88 -30.78
CA ILE A 58 4.12 -10.80 -31.56
C ILE A 58 2.60 -10.97 -31.73
N ARG A 59 2.01 -11.96 -31.06
CA ARG A 59 0.56 -12.18 -30.91
C ARG A 59 0.30 -12.92 -29.60
N GLY A 60 -0.96 -13.05 -29.20
CA GLY A 60 -1.34 -13.86 -28.04
C GLY A 60 -0.86 -15.31 -28.22
N MET A 61 0.19 -15.70 -27.52
CA MET A 61 0.77 -17.04 -27.63
C MET A 61 0.79 -17.70 -26.26
N LYS A 62 0.47 -18.99 -26.22
CA LYS A 62 0.68 -19.81 -25.03
C LYS A 62 1.86 -20.75 -25.24
N LEU A 63 2.93 -20.58 -24.48
CA LEU A 63 4.04 -21.54 -24.43
C LEU A 63 3.89 -22.39 -23.17
N THR A 64 3.82 -23.71 -23.32
CA THR A 64 3.62 -24.62 -22.20
C THR A 64 4.65 -25.75 -22.23
N GLY A 65 5.33 -25.95 -21.11
CA GLY A 65 6.32 -27.01 -20.93
C GLY A 65 5.91 -28.04 -19.87
N SER A 66 6.91 -28.72 -19.31
CA SER A 66 6.78 -29.66 -18.21
C SER A 66 7.61 -29.26 -16.98
N GLY A 67 6.99 -28.56 -16.03
CA GLY A 67 7.55 -28.20 -14.72
C GLY A 67 8.23 -26.82 -14.63
N GLY A 68 8.08 -26.14 -13.49
CA GLY A 68 8.48 -24.74 -13.28
C GLY A 68 9.61 -24.52 -12.26
N GLN A 69 10.53 -25.47 -12.14
CA GLN A 69 11.54 -25.50 -11.08
C GLN A 69 12.96 -25.59 -11.64
N SER A 70 13.96 -25.56 -10.76
CA SER A 70 15.34 -25.88 -11.14
C SER A 70 15.39 -27.29 -11.73
N PHE A 71 16.01 -27.42 -12.90
CA PHE A 71 15.99 -28.64 -13.70
C PHE A 71 14.57 -29.09 -14.08
N ALA A 72 13.74 -28.13 -14.51
CA ALA A 72 12.45 -28.43 -15.13
C ALA A 72 12.58 -29.47 -16.24
N GLY A 73 11.50 -30.23 -16.50
CA GLY A 73 11.43 -31.13 -17.63
C GLY A 73 11.62 -30.39 -18.96
N THR A 74 11.04 -29.19 -19.09
CA THR A 74 11.26 -28.30 -20.24
C THR A 74 12.17 -27.13 -19.87
N ARG A 75 13.28 -26.96 -20.61
CA ARG A 75 14.26 -25.90 -20.37
C ARG A 75 14.56 -25.14 -21.65
N PHE A 76 14.43 -23.82 -21.60
CA PHE A 76 14.86 -22.92 -22.66
C PHE A 76 16.24 -22.35 -22.30
N LEU A 77 17.21 -22.52 -23.19
CA LEU A 77 18.57 -22.02 -23.01
C LEU A 77 18.86 -20.91 -24.02
N PHE A 78 19.27 -19.78 -23.50
CA PHE A 78 19.67 -18.60 -24.27
C PHE A 78 21.16 -18.32 -24.05
N PRO A 79 21.90 -17.83 -25.07
CA PRO A 79 23.27 -17.40 -24.89
C PRO A 79 23.34 -16.20 -23.95
N ALA A 80 24.48 -16.06 -23.28
CA ALA A 80 24.77 -14.87 -22.48
C ALA A 80 24.59 -13.59 -23.32
N GLY A 81 23.91 -12.58 -22.79
CA GLY A 81 23.65 -11.31 -23.47
C GLY A 81 22.41 -11.30 -24.38
N ILE A 82 21.63 -12.38 -24.42
CA ILE A 82 20.35 -12.47 -25.16
C ILE A 82 19.19 -12.53 -24.17
N SER A 83 18.18 -11.69 -24.37
CA SER A 83 16.94 -11.79 -23.59
C SER A 83 16.20 -13.10 -23.90
N GLY A 84 15.50 -13.68 -22.94
CA GLY A 84 14.79 -14.95 -23.16
C GLY A 84 13.55 -14.79 -24.02
N ILE A 85 12.48 -14.24 -23.44
CA ILE A 85 11.18 -14.06 -24.09
C ILE A 85 10.81 -12.58 -24.10
N ILE A 86 10.29 -12.07 -25.22
CA ILE A 86 9.85 -10.68 -25.35
C ILE A 86 8.39 -10.65 -25.81
N CYS A 87 7.52 -10.07 -24.99
CA CYS A 87 6.11 -9.87 -25.30
C CYS A 87 5.88 -8.47 -25.87
N HIS A 88 5.42 -8.40 -27.12
CA HIS A 88 5.41 -7.15 -27.87
C HIS A 88 4.05 -6.47 -27.97
N ARG A 89 4.07 -5.13 -27.93
CA ARG A 89 3.09 -4.31 -28.66
C ARG A 89 3.52 -4.16 -30.13
N PRO A 90 2.60 -3.84 -31.07
CA PRO A 90 2.91 -3.73 -32.50
C PRO A 90 4.14 -2.86 -32.81
N ALA A 91 4.30 -1.73 -32.13
CA ALA A 91 5.41 -0.81 -32.37
C ALA A 91 6.76 -1.28 -31.79
N THR A 92 6.76 -2.29 -30.91
CA THR A 92 7.99 -2.87 -30.34
C THR A 92 8.45 -4.13 -31.07
N ALA A 93 7.60 -4.72 -31.93
CA ALA A 93 7.91 -5.96 -32.62
C ALA A 93 9.05 -5.76 -33.64
N PRO A 94 9.96 -6.72 -33.81
CA PRO A 94 11.08 -6.62 -34.76
C PRO A 94 10.61 -6.54 -36.22
N THR A 95 9.40 -7.03 -36.51
CA THR A 95 8.72 -6.91 -37.80
C THR A 95 7.37 -6.26 -37.58
N PRO A 96 6.90 -5.35 -38.46
CA PRO A 96 5.55 -4.78 -38.38
C PRO A 96 4.50 -5.90 -38.35
N ALA A 97 4.05 -6.24 -37.15
CA ALA A 97 3.08 -7.28 -36.92
C ALA A 97 1.76 -6.61 -36.53
N TYR A 98 0.67 -7.02 -37.17
CA TYR A 98 -0.68 -6.57 -36.80
C TYR A 98 -1.16 -7.21 -35.48
N GLY A 99 -0.51 -8.31 -35.08
CA GLY A 99 -0.74 -8.95 -33.79
C GLY A 99 -0.20 -8.12 -32.62
N ARG A 100 -0.79 -8.34 -31.46
CA ARG A 100 -0.29 -7.84 -30.17
C ARG A 100 0.02 -9.04 -29.31
N GLY A 101 1.18 -9.08 -28.68
CA GLY A 101 1.58 -10.09 -27.69
C GLY A 101 0.66 -10.14 -26.47
N ASP A 102 -0.27 -9.19 -26.33
CA ASP A 102 -1.32 -9.17 -25.31
C ASP A 102 -1.93 -10.56 -25.09
N TRP A 103 -2.15 -10.89 -23.81
CA TRP A 103 -2.71 -12.16 -23.36
C TRP A 103 -1.85 -13.38 -23.66
N SER A 104 -0.56 -13.20 -23.95
CA SER A 104 0.37 -14.32 -23.99
C SER A 104 0.54 -14.94 -22.60
N ILE A 105 0.77 -16.25 -22.58
CA ILE A 105 0.96 -17.04 -21.37
C ILE A 105 2.21 -17.88 -21.54
N VAL A 106 3.12 -17.85 -20.57
CA VAL A 106 4.23 -18.80 -20.49
C VAL A 106 4.09 -19.57 -19.19
N GLU A 107 4.07 -20.89 -19.29
CA GLU A 107 3.86 -21.73 -18.11
C GLU A 107 4.63 -23.05 -18.10
N CYS A 108 4.92 -23.52 -16.88
CA CYS A 108 5.49 -24.84 -16.61
C CYS A 108 6.84 -25.09 -17.31
N LEU A 109 7.78 -24.15 -17.25
CA LEU A 109 9.11 -24.32 -17.84
C LEU A 109 10.20 -23.55 -17.09
N GLN A 110 11.46 -23.86 -17.40
CA GLN A 110 12.62 -23.09 -16.96
C GLN A 110 13.18 -22.25 -18.13
N ILE A 111 13.53 -20.99 -17.88
CA ILE A 111 14.17 -20.05 -18.80
C ILE A 111 15.57 -19.74 -18.25
N VAL A 112 16.62 -20.09 -18.98
CA VAL A 112 18.01 -20.02 -18.49
C VAL A 112 18.89 -19.28 -19.50
N ALA A 113 19.70 -18.35 -19.02
CA ALA A 113 20.84 -17.86 -19.78
C ALA A 113 22.09 -18.70 -19.48
N THR A 114 22.91 -19.01 -20.48
CA THR A 114 24.14 -19.82 -20.30
C THR A 114 25.23 -19.11 -19.51
N GLY A 115 25.03 -17.84 -19.14
CA GLY A 115 25.92 -17.09 -18.28
C GLY A 115 25.41 -15.68 -18.02
N ARG A 116 25.75 -15.15 -16.84
CA ARG A 116 25.57 -13.74 -16.51
C ARG A 116 26.51 -12.92 -17.38
N THR A 117 25.98 -11.92 -18.05
CA THR A 117 26.79 -10.84 -18.62
C THR A 117 26.67 -9.62 -17.70
N ASN A 118 27.66 -8.73 -17.74
CA ASN A 118 27.55 -7.41 -17.11
C ASN A 118 26.66 -6.45 -17.93
N THR A 119 25.89 -6.98 -18.90
CA THR A 119 25.02 -6.17 -19.74
C THR A 119 23.62 -6.15 -19.12
N THR A 120 23.22 -4.99 -18.60
CA THR A 120 21.90 -4.78 -18.00
C THR A 120 20.73 -4.89 -18.98
N ALA A 121 20.99 -5.09 -20.28
CA ALA A 121 20.00 -5.13 -21.35
C ALA A 121 19.44 -6.52 -21.69
N ALA A 122 19.96 -7.60 -21.09
CA ALA A 122 19.58 -8.97 -21.41
C ALA A 122 18.73 -9.58 -20.29
N HIS A 123 17.40 -9.56 -20.46
CA HIS A 123 16.44 -9.93 -19.43
C HIS A 123 15.85 -11.32 -19.65
N GLY A 124 15.40 -11.99 -18.58
CA GLY A 124 14.74 -13.29 -18.73
C GLY A 124 13.44 -13.21 -19.53
N VAL A 125 12.53 -12.33 -19.09
CA VAL A 125 11.28 -12.00 -19.78
C VAL A 125 11.14 -10.48 -19.86
N VAL A 126 10.84 -9.96 -21.05
CA VAL A 126 10.51 -8.54 -21.27
C VAL A 126 9.03 -8.42 -21.63
N MET A 127 8.31 -7.52 -20.97
CA MET A 127 6.89 -7.26 -21.23
C MET A 127 6.69 -5.81 -21.67
N TYR A 128 6.43 -5.62 -22.97
CA TYR A 128 5.90 -4.38 -23.53
C TYR A 128 4.37 -4.40 -23.68
N ALA A 129 3.80 -5.61 -23.65
CA ALA A 129 2.38 -5.92 -23.69
C ALA A 129 1.98 -6.80 -22.50
N MET A 130 0.68 -6.85 -22.21
CA MET A 130 0.14 -7.66 -21.11
C MET A 130 0.42 -9.15 -21.32
N MET A 131 0.93 -9.81 -20.29
CA MET A 131 1.31 -11.23 -20.32
C MET A 131 1.09 -11.89 -18.95
N ALA A 132 0.92 -13.21 -18.94
CA ALA A 132 0.92 -14.02 -17.74
C ALA A 132 2.12 -14.99 -17.68
N LEU A 133 2.75 -15.11 -16.52
CA LEU A 133 3.73 -16.14 -16.18
C LEU A 133 3.16 -17.05 -15.09
N ARG A 134 3.27 -18.38 -15.26
CA ARG A 134 2.73 -19.36 -14.30
C ARG A 134 3.67 -20.54 -14.12
N ASP A 135 4.13 -20.81 -12.91
CA ASP A 135 5.04 -21.94 -12.67
C ASP A 135 6.28 -21.87 -13.59
N VAL A 136 6.96 -20.72 -13.59
CA VAL A 136 8.14 -20.46 -14.41
C VAL A 136 9.34 -20.21 -13.51
N TYR A 137 10.48 -20.83 -13.83
CA TYR A 137 11.76 -20.55 -13.20
C TYR A 137 12.70 -19.82 -14.17
N ILE A 138 13.18 -18.63 -13.80
CA ILE A 138 14.04 -17.78 -14.61
C ILE A 138 15.40 -17.67 -13.92
N GLU A 139 16.49 -17.90 -14.66
CA GLU A 139 17.82 -17.96 -14.07
C GLU A 139 18.93 -17.39 -14.97
N GLY A 140 19.86 -16.65 -14.35
CA GLY A 140 21.20 -16.42 -14.94
C GLY A 140 21.33 -15.25 -15.90
N PHE A 141 20.31 -14.40 -16.04
CA PHE A 141 20.29 -13.31 -17.02
C PHE A 141 21.14 -12.10 -16.58
N GLY A 142 21.71 -11.37 -17.54
CA GLY A 142 22.56 -10.19 -17.27
C GLY A 142 21.81 -8.91 -16.86
N GLY A 143 20.50 -8.86 -17.12
CA GLY A 143 19.59 -7.82 -16.65
C GLY A 143 18.64 -8.36 -15.58
N ASP A 144 17.43 -7.82 -15.53
CA ASP A 144 16.35 -8.35 -14.67
C ASP A 144 15.85 -9.73 -15.11
N GLY A 145 15.35 -10.53 -14.18
CA GLY A 145 14.66 -11.77 -14.55
C GLY A 145 13.33 -11.50 -15.25
N ILE A 146 12.52 -10.60 -14.70
CA ILE A 146 11.27 -10.13 -15.32
C ILE A 146 11.32 -8.60 -15.41
N HIS A 147 11.24 -8.08 -16.63
CA HIS A 147 11.34 -6.67 -16.95
C HIS A 147 10.05 -6.19 -17.61
N ILE A 148 9.20 -5.48 -16.87
CA ILE A 148 7.97 -4.89 -17.37
C ILE A 148 8.21 -3.41 -17.60
N GLN A 149 8.17 -3.01 -18.87
CA GLN A 149 8.48 -1.67 -19.30
C GLN A 149 7.35 -1.18 -20.19
N ALA A 150 6.53 -0.26 -19.68
CA ALA A 150 5.36 0.21 -20.40
C ALA A 150 5.00 1.68 -20.10
N GLY A 151 4.87 2.50 -21.14
CA GLY A 151 4.47 3.89 -21.00
C GLY A 151 4.25 4.63 -22.33
N ASP A 152 3.35 5.61 -22.33
CA ASP A 152 3.14 6.54 -23.45
C ASP A 152 4.39 7.38 -23.80
N SER A 153 5.21 7.70 -22.81
CA SER A 153 6.47 8.44 -23.01
C SER A 153 7.58 7.60 -23.62
N GLU A 154 7.41 6.28 -23.65
CA GLU A 154 8.36 5.41 -24.31
C GLU A 154 8.13 5.48 -25.80
N ARG A 155 9.24 5.50 -26.57
CA ARG A 155 9.26 5.77 -28.01
C ARG A 155 8.31 4.92 -28.87
N LEU A 156 7.72 3.87 -28.31
CA LEU A 156 7.01 2.80 -29.01
C LEU A 156 5.61 2.50 -28.44
N GLY A 157 5.01 3.35 -27.59
CA GLY A 157 3.61 3.20 -27.17
C GLY A 157 3.29 1.82 -26.57
N THR A 158 3.88 1.55 -25.41
CA THR A 158 3.82 0.27 -24.69
C THR A 158 2.71 0.30 -23.63
N ASN A 159 2.05 -0.83 -23.38
CA ASN A 159 1.07 -0.96 -22.31
C ASN A 159 1.00 -2.42 -21.88
N ALA A 160 1.46 -2.68 -20.66
CA ALA A 160 1.50 -3.97 -20.01
C ALA A 160 0.63 -3.99 -18.75
N ASP A 161 -0.37 -3.10 -18.65
CA ASP A 161 -1.30 -3.10 -17.53
C ASP A 161 -1.98 -4.48 -17.39
N ALA A 162 -2.34 -4.82 -16.15
CA ALA A 162 -2.98 -6.09 -15.82
C ALA A 162 -2.13 -7.35 -16.13
N TRP A 163 -0.80 -7.22 -16.14
CA TRP A 163 0.14 -8.34 -16.14
C TRP A 163 -0.11 -9.29 -14.94
N GLN A 164 0.25 -10.57 -15.10
CA GLN A 164 0.02 -11.59 -14.07
C GLN A 164 1.26 -12.47 -13.87
N ILE A 165 1.67 -12.70 -12.62
CA ILE A 165 2.75 -13.62 -12.26
C ILE A 165 2.24 -14.54 -11.15
N TYR A 166 2.33 -15.85 -11.35
CA TYR A 166 1.84 -16.85 -10.41
C TYR A 166 2.87 -17.94 -10.16
N ASN A 167 3.24 -18.16 -8.90
CA ASN A 167 4.15 -19.23 -8.47
C ASN A 167 5.44 -19.31 -9.32
N CYS A 168 6.07 -18.16 -9.54
CA CYS A 168 7.29 -18.07 -10.34
C CYS A 168 8.52 -17.89 -9.45
N ARG A 169 9.69 -18.25 -9.98
CA ARG A 169 10.97 -18.13 -9.32
C ARG A 169 11.96 -17.38 -10.21
N VAL A 170 12.69 -16.42 -9.65
CA VAL A 170 13.72 -15.65 -10.36
C VAL A 170 15.00 -15.65 -9.57
N GLU A 171 16.06 -16.19 -10.16
CA GLU A 171 17.34 -16.33 -9.47
C GLU A 171 18.54 -15.96 -10.31
N LEU A 172 19.60 -15.57 -9.61
CA LEU A 172 20.91 -15.42 -10.21
C LEU A 172 20.94 -14.47 -11.42
N CYS A 173 20.04 -13.49 -11.49
CA CYS A 173 20.07 -12.44 -12.50
C CYS A 173 20.92 -11.26 -11.99
N SER A 174 21.66 -10.56 -12.86
CA SER A 174 22.48 -9.42 -12.41
C SER A 174 21.63 -8.17 -12.11
N GLY A 175 20.40 -8.09 -12.61
CA GLY A 175 19.43 -7.02 -12.31
C GLY A 175 18.47 -7.38 -11.17
N ASN A 176 17.25 -6.87 -11.23
CA ASN A 176 16.19 -7.15 -10.27
C ASN A 176 15.53 -8.51 -10.54
N GLY A 177 14.86 -9.08 -9.55
CA GLY A 177 13.99 -10.23 -9.77
C GLY A 177 12.80 -9.87 -10.66
N LEU A 178 12.07 -8.83 -10.26
CA LEU A 178 11.01 -8.18 -11.03
C LEU A 178 11.21 -6.66 -11.04
N LEU A 179 11.23 -6.06 -12.23
CA LEU A 179 11.18 -4.61 -12.43
C LEU A 179 9.86 -4.21 -13.10
N LEU A 180 9.22 -3.18 -12.54
CA LEU A 180 8.01 -2.54 -13.09
C LEU A 180 8.32 -1.06 -13.34
N GLN A 181 8.30 -0.65 -14.59
CA GLN A 181 8.66 0.70 -14.99
C GLN A 181 7.68 1.29 -16.00
N GLY A 182 7.35 2.57 -15.78
CA GLY A 182 6.57 3.39 -16.71
C GLY A 182 5.12 3.60 -16.31
N SER A 183 4.42 4.42 -17.09
CA SER A 183 3.06 4.88 -16.81
C SER A 183 1.97 3.84 -17.04
N ASP A 184 2.28 2.76 -17.75
CA ASP A 184 1.35 1.74 -18.26
C ASP A 184 1.79 0.31 -17.88
N ALA A 185 2.48 0.19 -16.75
CA ALA A 185 2.94 -1.06 -16.12
C ALA A 185 2.21 -1.32 -14.77
N ASN A 186 0.90 -1.04 -14.72
CA ASN A 186 0.13 -0.97 -13.47
C ASN A 186 -0.98 -2.03 -13.40
N ALA A 187 -1.69 -2.04 -12.27
CA ALA A 187 -2.85 -2.90 -12.03
C ALA A 187 -2.55 -4.40 -12.24
N GLY A 188 -1.27 -4.78 -12.21
CA GLY A 188 -0.86 -6.17 -12.29
C GLY A 188 -0.76 -6.82 -10.94
N CYS A 189 -0.58 -8.14 -10.95
CA CYS A 189 -0.54 -8.94 -9.74
C CYS A 189 0.52 -10.04 -9.80
N ALA A 190 1.34 -10.12 -8.75
CA ALA A 190 2.22 -11.25 -8.49
C ALA A 190 1.75 -12.01 -7.25
N ILE A 191 1.63 -13.33 -7.36
CA ILE A 191 1.26 -14.22 -6.25
C ILE A 191 2.32 -15.32 -6.12
N GLY A 192 2.96 -15.42 -4.97
CA GLY A 192 3.97 -16.46 -4.71
C GLY A 192 5.22 -16.31 -5.57
N LEU A 193 5.62 -15.08 -5.92
CA LEU A 193 6.89 -14.83 -6.60
C LEU A 193 8.04 -14.96 -5.61
N HIS A 194 8.98 -15.86 -5.89
CA HIS A 194 10.22 -16.01 -5.13
C HIS A 194 11.41 -15.44 -5.92
N CYS A 195 12.09 -14.45 -5.36
CA CYS A 195 13.27 -13.86 -5.97
C CYS A 195 14.48 -14.08 -5.05
N SER A 196 15.54 -14.68 -5.56
CA SER A 196 16.75 -14.87 -4.76
C SER A 196 18.05 -14.64 -5.53
N ASP A 197 19.11 -14.24 -4.81
CA ASP A 197 20.45 -14.09 -5.37
C ASP A 197 20.56 -13.21 -6.63
N ASN A 198 19.63 -12.26 -6.79
CA ASN A 198 19.67 -11.28 -7.87
C ASN A 198 20.56 -10.09 -7.49
N GLY A 199 21.19 -9.45 -8.47
CA GLY A 199 22.10 -8.32 -8.24
C GLY A 199 21.41 -7.04 -7.76
N GLY A 200 20.15 -6.85 -8.15
CA GLY A 200 19.29 -5.73 -7.75
C GLY A 200 18.28 -6.09 -6.66
N TRP A 201 17.12 -5.42 -6.69
CA TRP A 201 16.01 -5.68 -5.78
C TRP A 201 15.28 -6.98 -6.14
N ALA A 202 14.69 -7.65 -5.16
CA ALA A 202 13.81 -8.78 -5.41
C ALA A 202 12.59 -8.35 -6.25
N ILE A 203 11.93 -7.26 -5.83
CA ILE A 203 10.89 -6.58 -6.62
C ILE A 203 11.15 -5.08 -6.53
N ARG A 204 11.22 -4.42 -7.69
CA ARG A 204 11.32 -2.98 -7.83
C ARG A 204 10.12 -2.44 -8.60
N ASP A 205 9.23 -1.78 -7.89
CA ASP A 205 8.07 -1.10 -8.44
C ASP A 205 8.33 0.42 -8.50
N VAL A 206 8.56 0.92 -9.72
CA VAL A 206 8.65 2.35 -10.03
C VAL A 206 7.57 2.74 -11.03
N SER A 207 6.45 2.01 -11.04
CA SER A 207 5.26 2.32 -11.84
C SER A 207 4.50 3.54 -11.30
N LYS A 208 3.53 4.03 -12.07
CA LYS A 208 2.83 5.28 -11.77
C LYS A 208 1.63 5.13 -10.83
N VAL A 209 0.88 4.04 -10.97
CA VAL A 209 -0.41 3.83 -10.29
C VAL A 209 -0.30 2.76 -9.21
N GLY A 210 0.53 1.74 -9.39
CA GLY A 210 0.78 0.67 -8.43
C GLY A 210 0.23 -0.70 -8.84
N ASN A 211 0.65 -1.71 -8.09
CA ASN A 211 0.44 -3.14 -8.36
C ASN A 211 0.16 -3.93 -7.06
N THR A 212 -0.21 -5.21 -7.18
CA THR A 212 -0.49 -6.06 -6.01
C THR A 212 0.47 -7.24 -5.92
N PHE A 213 1.11 -7.42 -4.76
CA PHE A 213 2.05 -8.49 -4.47
C PHE A 213 1.54 -9.31 -3.29
N ILE A 214 1.34 -10.62 -3.48
CA ILE A 214 0.74 -11.50 -2.47
C ILE A 214 1.67 -12.69 -2.21
N ALA A 215 2.08 -12.87 -0.95
CA ALA A 215 2.95 -13.97 -0.53
C ALA A 215 4.25 -14.07 -1.35
N CYS A 216 4.79 -12.93 -1.78
CA CYS A 216 6.08 -12.88 -2.45
C CYS A 216 7.21 -12.99 -1.41
N SER A 217 8.34 -13.56 -1.80
CA SER A 217 9.48 -13.74 -0.91
C SER A 217 10.79 -13.29 -1.55
N SER A 218 11.69 -12.78 -0.71
CA SER A 218 13.03 -12.35 -1.13
C SER A 218 14.12 -12.98 -0.25
N HIS A 219 15.19 -13.47 -0.89
CA HIS A 219 16.32 -14.14 -0.24
C HIS A 219 17.64 -13.71 -0.89
N GLU A 220 18.59 -13.16 -0.12
CA GLU A 220 19.95 -12.79 -0.60
C GLU A 220 20.05 -11.91 -1.86
N ASN A 221 19.05 -11.09 -2.16
CA ASN A 221 19.11 -10.13 -3.27
C ASN A 221 19.98 -8.91 -2.93
N GLY A 222 20.47 -8.23 -3.96
CA GLY A 222 21.48 -7.17 -3.83
C GLY A 222 22.87 -7.78 -3.79
N ARG A 223 23.37 -8.34 -4.89
CA ARG A 223 24.74 -8.83 -5.04
C ARG A 223 25.51 -7.94 -6.03
N ASP A 224 26.79 -7.72 -5.79
CA ASP A 224 27.64 -7.02 -6.75
C ASP A 224 28.04 -7.92 -7.94
N GLU A 225 28.83 -7.38 -8.87
CA GLU A 225 29.31 -8.12 -10.04
C GLU A 225 30.21 -9.33 -9.68
N SER A 226 30.85 -9.31 -8.51
CA SER A 226 31.66 -10.43 -8.00
C SER A 226 30.78 -11.52 -7.38
N GLY A 227 29.48 -11.26 -7.23
CA GLY A 227 28.53 -12.11 -6.53
C GLY A 227 28.55 -11.90 -5.02
N ASP A 228 29.29 -10.91 -4.51
CA ASP A 228 29.36 -10.62 -3.09
C ASP A 228 28.08 -9.88 -2.66
N PRO A 229 27.51 -10.20 -1.48
CA PRO A 229 26.29 -9.56 -1.01
C PRO A 229 26.54 -8.08 -0.70
N LEU A 230 25.73 -7.20 -1.29
CA LEU A 230 25.60 -5.81 -0.88
C LEU A 230 25.06 -5.75 0.55
N VAL A 231 25.56 -4.77 1.32
CA VAL A 231 25.06 -4.48 2.66
C VAL A 231 24.47 -3.06 2.63
N PRO A 232 23.14 -2.90 2.79
CA PRO A 232 22.14 -3.93 3.06
C PRO A 232 21.71 -4.71 1.80
N ARG A 233 21.22 -5.94 2.01
CA ARG A 233 20.50 -6.75 0.99
C ARG A 233 19.24 -6.03 0.53
N LEU A 234 18.85 -6.19 -0.74
CA LEU A 234 17.80 -5.42 -1.41
C LEU A 234 16.54 -6.26 -1.65
N ALA A 235 15.52 -6.11 -0.79
CA ALA A 235 14.30 -6.90 -0.85
C ALA A 235 13.24 -6.28 -1.77
N PHE A 236 12.39 -5.40 -1.25
CA PHE A 236 11.29 -4.80 -1.99
C PHE A 236 11.47 -3.29 -2.08
N GLN A 237 11.35 -2.71 -3.27
CA GLN A 237 11.34 -1.27 -3.46
C GLN A 237 10.05 -0.83 -4.14
N ALA A 238 9.38 0.18 -3.58
CA ALA A 238 8.23 0.84 -4.18
C ALA A 238 8.33 2.36 -3.93
N VAL A 239 8.93 3.06 -4.89
CA VAL A 239 9.33 4.47 -4.77
C VAL A 239 9.05 5.21 -6.09
N ALA A 240 9.11 6.54 -6.07
CA ALA A 240 9.07 7.31 -7.31
C ALA A 240 10.29 6.97 -8.19
N GLN A 241 10.09 6.87 -9.50
CA GLN A 241 11.18 6.62 -10.45
C GLN A 241 12.27 7.70 -10.39
N ASP A 242 11.84 8.96 -10.36
CA ASP A 242 12.68 10.16 -10.33
C ASP A 242 12.07 11.21 -9.39
N GLU A 243 12.85 12.24 -9.04
CA GLU A 243 12.33 13.37 -8.26
C GLU A 243 11.14 14.04 -8.97
N GLY A 244 10.02 14.15 -8.27
CA GLY A 244 8.78 14.71 -8.81
C GLY A 244 7.88 13.72 -9.55
N SER A 245 8.33 12.49 -9.81
CA SER A 245 7.48 11.41 -10.32
C SER A 245 6.50 10.94 -9.25
N THR A 246 5.36 10.41 -9.66
CA THR A 246 4.38 9.85 -8.73
C THR A 246 4.89 8.55 -8.13
N ILE A 247 4.82 8.42 -6.80
CA ILE A 247 5.09 7.16 -6.10
C ILE A 247 3.95 6.17 -6.42
N PRO A 248 4.25 4.89 -6.69
CA PRO A 248 3.22 3.88 -6.91
C PRO A 248 2.31 3.71 -5.68
N ARG A 249 1.12 3.16 -5.88
CA ARG A 249 0.14 2.87 -4.81
C ARG A 249 -0.04 1.37 -4.63
N SER A 250 1.08 0.66 -4.56
CA SER A 250 1.14 -0.79 -4.54
C SER A 250 0.75 -1.37 -3.18
N LEU A 251 0.22 -2.58 -3.21
CA LEU A 251 -0.16 -3.37 -2.05
C LEU A 251 0.77 -4.58 -1.93
N PHE A 252 1.39 -4.76 -0.77
CA PHE A 252 2.15 -5.95 -0.40
C PHE A 252 1.37 -6.70 0.69
N LEU A 253 0.92 -7.91 0.40
CA LEU A 253 0.11 -8.72 1.30
C LEU A 253 0.85 -10.01 1.66
N ASN A 254 1.17 -10.17 2.95
CA ASN A 254 1.80 -11.36 3.51
C ASN A 254 3.16 -11.73 2.86
N CYS A 255 3.95 -10.72 2.47
CA CYS A 255 5.27 -10.92 1.86
C CYS A 255 6.38 -11.16 2.90
N TYR A 256 7.47 -11.79 2.48
CA TYR A 256 8.63 -12.11 3.32
C TYR A 256 9.93 -11.47 2.76
N SER A 257 10.73 -10.84 3.61
CA SER A 257 12.07 -10.37 3.24
C SER A 257 13.18 -10.72 4.22
N GLU A 258 14.35 -11.07 3.64
CA GLU A 258 15.64 -11.19 4.34
C GLU A 258 16.60 -10.05 4.03
N GLY A 259 16.04 -8.93 3.59
CA GLY A 259 16.78 -7.72 3.26
C GLY A 259 15.94 -6.49 3.55
N ARG A 260 16.58 -5.35 3.38
CA ARG A 260 15.93 -4.05 3.50
C ARG A 260 14.89 -3.90 2.40
N SER A 261 13.73 -3.43 2.78
CA SER A 261 12.70 -2.93 1.88
C SER A 261 12.62 -1.40 1.94
N GLU A 262 12.39 -0.76 0.80
CA GLU A 262 12.19 0.69 0.65
C GLU A 262 10.80 0.95 0.08
N ILE A 263 9.82 1.22 0.93
CA ILE A 263 8.41 1.34 0.53
C ILE A 263 7.86 2.67 1.02
N ASP A 264 7.64 3.60 0.09
CA ASP A 264 7.17 4.95 0.40
C ASP A 264 5.65 5.08 0.29
N ALA A 265 5.06 6.10 0.93
CA ALA A 265 3.66 6.44 0.78
C ALA A 265 3.35 6.82 -0.67
N PRO A 266 2.20 6.41 -1.23
CA PRO A 266 1.04 5.87 -0.53
C PRO A 266 0.92 4.33 -0.60
N ASN A 267 2.02 3.60 -0.79
CA ASN A 267 1.99 2.13 -0.78
C ASN A 267 1.49 1.56 0.57
N ILE A 268 0.97 0.33 0.52
CA ILE A 268 0.39 -0.36 1.67
C ILE A 268 1.04 -1.73 1.83
N VAL A 269 1.34 -2.10 3.07
CA VAL A 269 1.84 -3.41 3.48
C VAL A 269 0.86 -4.02 4.49
N LEU A 270 0.38 -5.24 4.26
CA LEU A 270 -0.51 -5.94 5.18
C LEU A 270 0.05 -7.32 5.51
N GLY A 271 0.43 -7.55 6.76
CA GLY A 271 1.00 -8.81 7.23
C GLY A 271 2.41 -9.08 6.70
N GLY A 272 2.84 -10.34 6.83
CA GLY A 272 4.17 -10.78 6.42
C GLY A 272 5.27 -10.40 7.40
N TYR A 273 6.52 -10.61 6.98
CA TYR A 273 7.74 -10.23 7.70
C TYR A 273 8.64 -9.46 6.75
N MET A 274 8.72 -8.13 6.93
CA MET A 274 9.55 -7.27 6.08
C MET A 274 10.25 -6.19 6.92
N ASP A 275 11.56 -6.01 6.71
CA ASP A 275 12.34 -4.89 7.26
C ASP A 275 12.15 -3.65 6.38
N ILE A 276 11.14 -2.84 6.69
CA ILE A 276 10.72 -1.73 5.82
C ILE A 276 11.33 -0.42 6.31
N LYS A 277 11.98 0.28 5.39
CA LYS A 277 12.32 1.71 5.44
C LYS A 277 11.36 2.47 4.53
N GLY A 278 10.95 3.67 4.93
CA GLY A 278 10.04 4.51 4.17
C GLY A 278 8.82 4.95 4.99
N ASN A 279 7.83 5.51 4.31
CA ASN A 279 6.62 6.03 4.93
C ASN A 279 5.32 5.37 4.42
N ALA A 280 5.36 4.11 3.95
CA ALA A 280 4.16 3.31 3.68
C ALA A 280 3.31 3.03 4.93
N ILE A 281 2.05 2.63 4.73
CA ILE A 281 1.20 2.09 5.79
C ILE A 281 1.54 0.62 5.96
N TRP A 282 1.81 0.14 7.18
CA TRP A 282 1.96 -1.29 7.41
C TRP A 282 1.14 -1.81 8.59
N LEU A 283 0.79 -3.10 8.56
CA LEU A 283 0.19 -3.83 9.69
C LEU A 283 0.95 -5.14 9.88
N GLN A 284 1.67 -5.35 10.99
CA GLN A 284 2.44 -6.57 11.24
C GLN A 284 1.88 -7.38 12.42
N PRO A 285 2.08 -8.71 12.49
CA PRO A 285 1.50 -9.56 13.54
C PRO A 285 2.10 -9.32 14.94
N THR A 286 3.33 -8.82 15.01
CA THR A 286 4.05 -8.63 16.29
C THR A 286 3.80 -7.28 16.94
N ASP A 287 3.19 -6.33 16.22
CA ASP A 287 2.87 -5.00 16.71
C ASP A 287 1.35 -4.74 16.55
N LEU A 288 0.72 -4.22 17.61
CA LEU A 288 -0.60 -3.56 17.51
C LEU A 288 -0.61 -2.64 16.28
N ALA A 289 -1.34 -3.00 15.22
CA ALA A 289 -1.59 -2.20 14.00
C ALA A 289 -0.78 -0.88 13.95
N SER A 290 0.53 -0.97 13.74
CA SER A 290 1.45 0.15 13.99
C SER A 290 1.74 0.86 12.67
N PHE A 291 1.31 2.11 12.55
CA PHE A 291 1.69 2.98 11.45
C PHE A 291 3.13 3.47 11.71
N SER A 292 4.11 2.83 11.09
CA SER A 292 5.56 2.97 11.41
C SER A 292 6.21 4.31 11.11
N ASN A 293 5.52 5.13 10.34
CA ASN A 293 5.87 6.51 10.05
C ASN A 293 5.30 7.49 11.08
N GLY A 294 4.66 6.99 12.17
CA GLY A 294 3.91 7.84 13.08
C GLY A 294 2.82 8.61 12.34
N VAL A 295 2.23 8.03 11.28
CA VAL A 295 1.23 8.74 10.48
C VAL A 295 -0.01 9.01 11.29
N ARG A 296 -0.09 10.30 11.59
CA ARG A 296 -1.23 11.11 11.94
C ARG A 296 -2.21 11.16 10.76
N GLY A 297 -3.47 10.86 11.00
CA GLY A 297 -4.56 11.38 10.17
C GLY A 297 -4.98 10.53 8.98
N PHE A 298 -6.00 9.69 9.17
CA PHE A 298 -7.08 9.72 8.20
C PHE A 298 -7.74 11.11 8.31
N SER A 299 -7.62 11.92 7.27
CA SER A 299 -8.50 13.09 7.08
C SER A 299 -9.52 12.70 6.01
N PRO A 300 -10.70 12.15 6.37
CA PRO A 300 -11.72 11.85 5.38
C PRO A 300 -12.40 13.11 4.82
N MET A 301 -12.03 14.32 5.29
CA MET A 301 -12.66 15.57 4.88
C MET A 301 -11.64 16.62 4.42
N ALA A 302 -11.28 16.57 3.14
CA ALA A 302 -11.04 17.81 2.41
C ALA A 302 -12.43 18.33 1.99
N SER A 303 -12.85 19.50 2.45
CA SER A 303 -14.08 20.13 1.95
C SER A 303 -13.85 20.59 0.51
N THR A 304 -14.05 19.69 -0.45
CA THR A 304 -13.95 19.99 -1.88
C THR A 304 -15.00 21.02 -2.34
N LYS A 305 -16.05 21.25 -1.54
CA LYS A 305 -17.11 22.22 -1.87
C LYS A 305 -16.77 23.67 -1.54
N ILE A 306 -15.76 23.94 -0.70
CA ILE A 306 -15.50 25.31 -0.23
C ILE A 306 -14.25 25.90 -0.88
N ASN A 307 -13.18 25.11 -1.13
CA ASN A 307 -12.03 25.58 -1.89
C ASN A 307 -11.11 24.39 -2.30
N PRO A 308 -10.86 24.14 -3.59
CA PRO A 308 -9.95 23.07 -4.05
C PRO A 308 -8.48 23.29 -3.65
N THR A 309 -8.12 24.47 -3.13
CA THR A 309 -6.77 24.77 -2.61
C THR A 309 -6.61 24.60 -1.09
N MET A 310 -7.67 24.31 -0.34
CA MET A 310 -7.55 24.14 1.12
C MET A 310 -6.83 22.82 1.47
N LYS A 311 -5.71 22.97 2.20
CA LYS A 311 -5.00 21.87 2.85
C LYS A 311 -5.85 21.31 4.00
N LYS A 312 -5.63 20.03 4.34
CA LYS A 312 -6.35 19.23 5.35
C LYS A 312 -6.83 20.06 6.55
N MET A 313 -8.14 20.06 6.86
CA MET A 313 -8.69 20.85 7.98
C MET A 313 -8.63 20.13 9.33
N VAL A 314 -8.66 18.81 9.34
CA VAL A 314 -8.65 17.97 10.55
C VAL A 314 -7.82 16.71 10.30
N SER A 315 -7.01 16.30 11.27
CA SER A 315 -6.37 14.98 11.31
C SER A 315 -6.76 14.21 12.57
N CYS A 316 -6.88 12.89 12.43
CA CYS A 316 -7.17 11.93 13.49
C CYS A 316 -6.05 10.88 13.54
N SER A 317 -5.34 10.79 14.65
CA SER A 317 -4.25 9.83 14.86
C SER A 317 -4.67 8.78 15.89
N LEU A 318 -4.49 7.51 15.57
CA LEU A 318 -4.67 6.41 16.53
C LEU A 318 -3.30 6.04 17.10
N GLY A 319 -3.14 6.21 18.41
CA GLY A 319 -1.86 6.01 19.09
C GLY A 319 -0.85 7.13 18.80
N THR A 320 -0.36 7.80 19.83
CA THR A 320 0.81 8.69 19.72
C THR A 320 1.84 8.32 20.79
N ALA A 321 3.11 8.25 20.40
CA ALA A 321 4.24 7.92 21.29
C ALA A 321 5.02 9.17 21.75
N GLU A 322 4.38 10.34 21.75
CA GLU A 322 4.98 11.54 22.35
C GLU A 322 5.12 11.37 23.88
N GLN A 323 5.67 12.38 24.57
CA GLN A 323 5.93 12.37 26.03
C GLN A 323 4.77 11.85 26.90
N ILE A 324 3.51 11.97 26.43
CA ILE A 324 2.33 11.37 27.05
C ILE A 324 1.61 10.53 25.99
N PRO A 325 1.51 9.20 26.17
CA PRO A 325 0.81 8.33 25.24
C PRO A 325 -0.67 8.68 25.14
N ALA A 326 -1.16 8.96 23.93
CA ALA A 326 -2.60 9.14 23.67
C ALA A 326 -3.12 8.01 22.77
N ALA A 327 -4.31 7.51 23.07
CA ALA A 327 -4.97 6.51 22.22
C ALA A 327 -5.58 7.13 20.96
N LEU A 328 -6.04 8.38 21.06
CA LEU A 328 -6.60 9.16 19.95
C LEU A 328 -6.08 10.61 20.04
N ASP A 329 -5.67 11.18 18.92
CA ASP A 329 -5.30 12.59 18.79
C ASP A 329 -6.12 13.24 17.66
N LEU A 330 -6.85 14.29 17.98
CA LEU A 330 -7.67 15.08 17.07
C LEU A 330 -7.05 16.47 16.93
N GLN A 331 -6.42 16.72 15.78
CA GLN A 331 -5.73 17.95 15.48
C GLN A 331 -6.47 18.71 14.37
N ALA A 332 -6.84 19.96 14.65
CA ALA A 332 -7.35 20.89 13.63
C ALA A 332 -6.22 21.70 13.02
N TYR A 333 -6.39 22.18 11.80
CA TYR A 333 -5.44 23.07 11.12
C TYR A 333 -6.14 24.36 10.71
N ASP A 334 -5.41 25.47 10.72
CA ASP A 334 -5.88 26.75 10.21
C ASP A 334 -5.93 26.76 8.67
N GLU A 335 -6.37 27.89 8.10
CA GLU A 335 -6.48 28.08 6.64
C GLU A 335 -5.11 27.98 5.92
N GLN A 336 -4.01 28.17 6.65
CA GLN A 336 -2.64 28.07 6.15
C GLN A 336 -2.08 26.64 6.30
N GLY A 337 -2.86 25.72 6.88
CA GLY A 337 -2.46 24.35 7.15
C GLY A 337 -1.49 24.21 8.33
N GLN A 338 -1.37 25.23 9.18
CA GLN A 338 -0.65 25.13 10.45
C GLN A 338 -1.55 24.49 11.50
N PRO A 339 -1.03 23.61 12.36
CA PRO A 339 -1.82 23.01 13.42
C PRO A 339 -2.32 24.12 14.36
N ILE A 340 -3.64 24.16 14.59
CA ILE A 340 -4.20 25.01 15.64
C ILE A 340 -3.65 24.48 16.96
N ALA A 341 -3.02 25.35 17.75
CA ALA A 341 -2.48 24.97 19.05
C ALA A 341 -3.58 24.28 19.89
N ALA A 342 -3.19 23.23 20.63
CA ALA A 342 -4.05 22.41 21.50
C ALA A 342 -4.95 21.38 20.79
N PRO A 343 -4.42 20.20 20.41
CA PRO A 343 -5.26 19.09 19.98
C PRO A 343 -6.13 18.56 21.13
N TYR A 344 -7.24 17.90 20.76
CA TYR A 344 -7.98 17.05 21.69
C TYR A 344 -7.37 15.66 21.68
N GLN A 345 -7.02 15.13 22.84
CA GLN A 345 -6.40 13.82 22.98
C GLN A 345 -7.21 12.94 23.93
N LEU A 346 -7.43 11.68 23.57
CA LEU A 346 -8.01 10.67 24.45
C LEU A 346 -6.88 9.91 25.14
N ILE A 347 -6.73 10.12 26.45
CA ILE A 347 -5.62 9.59 27.25
C ILE A 347 -6.18 8.81 28.44
N TYR A 348 -5.58 7.66 28.74
CA TYR A 348 -5.93 6.86 29.93
C TYR A 348 -5.08 7.31 31.13
N GLU A 349 -5.74 7.56 32.26
CA GLU A 349 -5.12 7.96 33.54
C GLU A 349 -4.21 9.20 33.47
N LEU A 350 -4.61 10.22 32.71
CA LEU A 350 -3.83 11.46 32.62
C LEU A 350 -3.78 12.19 33.96
N TRP A 351 -4.93 12.37 34.58
CA TRP A 351 -5.14 13.08 35.84
C TRP A 351 -5.83 12.21 36.89
N GLN A 352 -6.59 11.20 36.46
CA GLN A 352 -7.33 10.34 37.37
C GLN A 352 -7.19 8.86 37.04
N LYS A 353 -6.81 8.09 38.07
CA LYS A 353 -6.68 6.64 37.97
C LYS A 353 -8.01 5.99 37.58
N GLY A 354 -7.97 5.07 36.62
CA GLY A 354 -9.12 4.35 36.11
C GLY A 354 -9.96 5.09 35.07
N TRP A 355 -9.58 6.30 34.63
CA TRP A 355 -10.38 7.11 33.73
C TRP A 355 -9.74 7.28 32.35
N TRP A 356 -10.57 7.22 31.31
CA TRP A 356 -10.26 7.76 30.00
C TRP A 356 -10.67 9.23 29.94
N GLU A 357 -9.80 10.07 29.40
CA GLU A 357 -9.93 11.53 29.45
C GLU A 357 -9.77 12.11 28.05
N LEU A 358 -10.82 12.78 27.55
CA LEU A 358 -10.71 13.62 26.36
C LEU A 358 -10.18 14.99 26.80
N SER A 359 -8.86 15.20 26.69
CA SER A 359 -8.16 16.38 27.18
C SER A 359 -7.79 17.34 26.05
N PHE A 360 -8.07 18.63 26.23
CA PHE A 360 -7.61 19.69 25.35
C PHE A 360 -6.24 20.21 25.80
N ALA A 361 -5.25 20.19 24.90
CA ALA A 361 -3.87 20.63 25.17
C ALA A 361 -3.19 19.99 26.38
N ARG A 362 -3.72 18.89 26.92
CA ARG A 362 -3.25 18.29 28.18
C ARG A 362 -3.29 19.28 29.35
N LEU A 363 -4.21 20.24 29.33
CA LEU A 363 -4.35 21.21 30.42
C LEU A 363 -5.26 20.65 31.50
N ASN A 364 -4.82 20.73 32.76
CA ASN A 364 -5.66 20.41 33.90
C ASN A 364 -6.89 21.32 33.92
N GLY A 365 -8.08 20.74 34.01
CA GLY A 365 -9.36 21.46 33.94
C GLY A 365 -9.90 21.71 32.53
N SER A 366 -9.18 21.28 31.48
CA SER A 366 -9.64 21.33 30.08
C SER A 366 -10.02 19.93 29.56
N THR A 367 -10.67 19.14 30.41
CA THR A 367 -11.17 17.80 30.10
C THR A 367 -12.70 17.85 29.99
N PRO A 368 -13.27 18.09 28.80
CA PRO A 368 -14.72 18.13 28.61
C PRO A 368 -15.44 16.84 29.00
N LEU A 369 -14.78 15.68 28.84
CA LEU A 369 -15.39 14.38 29.04
C LEU A 369 -14.39 13.38 29.62
N ARG A 370 -14.83 12.63 30.62
CA ARG A 370 -14.22 11.37 31.03
C ARG A 370 -15.22 10.22 31.02
N PHE A 371 -14.69 9.01 30.86
CA PHE A 371 -15.45 7.79 31.10
C PHE A 371 -14.60 6.77 31.87
N SER A 372 -15.23 6.12 32.86
CA SER A 372 -14.52 5.30 33.83
C SER A 372 -14.39 3.84 33.40
N THR A 373 -13.36 3.18 33.94
CA THR A 373 -13.16 1.74 33.92
C THR A 373 -13.37 1.17 35.31
N GLN A 374 -13.24 -0.16 35.47
CA GLN A 374 -13.32 -0.82 36.78
C GLN A 374 -12.22 -0.38 37.76
N ALA A 375 -11.15 0.26 37.28
CA ALA A 375 -10.08 0.78 38.12
C ALA A 375 -10.41 2.15 38.76
N ALA A 376 -11.49 2.82 38.32
CA ALA A 376 -11.92 4.08 38.91
C ALA A 376 -12.58 3.86 40.28
N ALA A 377 -12.43 4.81 41.20
CA ALA A 377 -13.04 4.72 42.52
C ALA A 377 -14.57 4.69 42.47
N GLU A 378 -15.14 5.29 41.42
CA GLU A 378 -16.57 5.40 41.16
C GLU A 378 -17.16 4.15 40.46
N GLY A 379 -16.33 3.16 40.10
CA GLY A 379 -16.74 1.99 39.33
C GLY A 379 -16.73 2.22 37.82
N ASP A 380 -17.12 1.21 37.03
CA ASP A 380 -17.14 1.28 35.57
C ASP A 380 -18.37 2.00 35.00
N SER A 381 -18.26 2.43 33.73
CA SER A 381 -19.36 3.00 32.95
C SER A 381 -19.95 4.32 33.50
N GLN A 382 -19.15 5.08 34.25
CA GLN A 382 -19.49 6.44 34.66
C GLN A 382 -19.08 7.44 33.59
N LEU A 383 -19.89 8.47 33.37
CA LEU A 383 -19.56 9.62 32.52
C LEU A 383 -19.36 10.84 33.41
N TRP A 384 -18.28 11.58 33.19
CA TRP A 384 -17.99 12.79 33.96
C TRP A 384 -17.67 13.96 33.04
N PHE A 385 -18.47 15.02 33.18
CA PHE A 385 -18.27 16.32 32.55
C PHE A 385 -17.84 17.34 33.63
N GLU A 386 -16.55 17.43 33.94
CA GLU A 386 -16.04 18.29 35.04
C GLU A 386 -16.50 19.76 34.92
N GLN A 387 -16.50 20.26 33.68
CA GLN A 387 -16.89 21.63 33.36
C GLN A 387 -18.38 21.74 32.98
N GLY A 388 -19.17 20.69 33.20
CA GLY A 388 -20.53 20.59 32.70
C GLY A 388 -20.60 20.35 31.19
N PHE A 389 -21.81 20.33 30.66
CA PHE A 389 -22.06 20.15 29.23
C PHE A 389 -23.07 21.17 28.72
N TYR A 390 -23.01 21.46 27.43
CA TYR A 390 -23.93 22.38 26.77
C TYR A 390 -25.06 21.61 26.08
N ILE A 391 -26.28 22.11 26.20
CA ILE A 391 -27.47 21.62 25.50
C ILE A 391 -28.09 22.79 24.72
N GLY A 392 -28.65 22.52 23.53
CA GLY A 392 -29.36 23.50 22.71
C GLY A 392 -28.70 23.81 21.37
N LEU A 393 -29.32 24.66 20.56
CA LEU A 393 -28.83 25.06 19.23
C LEU A 393 -28.05 26.39 19.32
N ILE A 394 -26.78 26.36 18.90
CA ILE A 394 -25.90 27.54 18.92
C ILE A 394 -26.46 28.66 18.03
N GLU A 395 -27.01 28.32 16.86
CA GLU A 395 -27.51 29.29 15.87
C GLU A 395 -28.66 30.18 16.38
N ARG A 396 -29.35 29.73 17.44
CA ARG A 396 -30.47 30.48 18.06
C ARG A 396 -30.08 31.20 19.34
N GLY A 397 -28.83 31.08 19.79
CA GLY A 397 -28.41 31.58 21.09
C GLY A 397 -29.08 30.85 22.27
N GLU A 398 -29.66 29.67 22.04
CA GLU A 398 -30.43 28.88 23.02
C GLU A 398 -29.53 27.90 23.82
N ARG A 399 -28.22 28.16 23.85
CA ARG A 399 -27.26 27.27 24.50
C ARG A 399 -27.34 27.42 26.02
N VAL A 400 -27.56 26.32 26.71
CA VAL A 400 -27.58 26.23 28.18
C VAL A 400 -26.44 25.33 28.65
N ARG A 401 -25.60 25.82 29.55
CA ARG A 401 -24.63 25.01 30.31
C ARG A 401 -25.31 24.35 31.49
N LEU A 402 -25.14 23.04 31.64
CA LEU A 402 -25.56 22.28 32.83
C LEU A 402 -24.32 21.80 33.59
N GLN A 403 -24.19 22.18 34.86
CA GLN A 403 -23.13 21.72 35.76
C GLN A 403 -23.72 21.30 37.12
N THR A 404 -22.97 20.56 37.93
CA THR A 404 -23.31 20.19 39.31
C THR A 404 -22.41 20.92 40.32
N ARG A 405 -22.97 21.54 41.37
CA ARG A 405 -22.21 22.16 42.49
C ARG A 405 -23.05 22.19 43.77
N SER A 406 -22.45 22.48 44.91
CA SER A 406 -23.16 22.61 46.20
C SER A 406 -23.67 24.03 46.51
N ILE A 407 -23.27 25.03 45.72
CA ILE A 407 -23.66 26.44 45.83
C ILE A 407 -23.72 27.09 44.43
N PRO A 408 -24.44 28.21 44.23
CA PRO A 408 -24.42 28.91 42.96
C PRO A 408 -23.03 29.50 42.67
N PRO A 409 -22.67 29.72 41.39
CA PRO A 409 -21.35 30.23 41.02
C PRO A 409 -21.11 31.65 41.53
N THR A 410 -19.90 31.89 42.06
CA THR A 410 -19.44 33.21 42.54
C THR A 410 -18.46 33.89 41.58
N ALA A 411 -18.01 33.19 40.54
CA ALA A 411 -17.10 33.69 39.52
C ALA A 411 -17.35 33.02 38.14
N GLY A 412 -16.64 33.51 37.11
CA GLY A 412 -16.74 33.05 35.72
C GLY A 412 -17.92 33.68 34.98
N TYR A 413 -17.90 33.72 33.65
CA TYR A 413 -19.03 34.25 32.87
C TYR A 413 -20.11 33.17 32.67
N TRP A 414 -21.37 33.55 32.87
CA TRP A 414 -22.54 32.68 32.72
C TRP A 414 -23.62 33.37 31.90
N GLN A 415 -24.33 32.58 31.09
CA GLN A 415 -25.41 33.06 30.24
C GLN A 415 -26.76 32.80 30.91
N LYS A 416 -27.73 33.69 30.65
CA LYS A 416 -29.12 33.47 31.04
C LYS A 416 -29.60 32.10 30.54
N GLY A 417 -30.13 31.30 31.46
CA GLY A 417 -30.58 29.93 31.20
C GLY A 417 -29.63 28.85 31.70
N ASP A 418 -28.34 29.16 31.92
CA ASP A 418 -27.37 28.22 32.50
C ASP A 418 -27.86 27.69 33.85
N ARG A 419 -27.58 26.42 34.13
CA ARG A 419 -28.10 25.69 35.29
C ARG A 419 -27.00 25.01 36.08
N ILE A 420 -27.15 25.09 37.40
CA ILE A 420 -26.41 24.28 38.37
C ILE A 420 -27.39 23.34 39.05
N LEU A 421 -27.11 22.03 39.03
CA LEU A 421 -27.81 21.04 39.85
C LEU A 421 -27.11 20.93 41.21
N ASN A 422 -27.89 20.98 42.28
CA ASN A 422 -27.35 20.92 43.64
C ASN A 422 -26.96 19.47 43.99
N VAL A 423 -25.71 19.27 44.39
CA VAL A 423 -25.20 17.95 44.84
C VAL A 423 -25.27 17.74 46.35
N ASP A 424 -25.60 18.80 47.10
CA ASP A 424 -25.75 18.78 48.56
C ASP A 424 -27.02 19.55 48.98
N PRO A 425 -28.22 19.10 48.55
CA PRO A 425 -29.47 19.73 48.92
C PRO A 425 -29.78 19.55 50.41
N VAL A 426 -30.12 20.65 51.10
CA VAL A 426 -30.47 20.65 52.53
C VAL A 426 -31.83 21.34 52.73
N PRO A 427 -32.90 20.61 53.07
CA PRO A 427 -34.22 21.19 53.33
C PRO A 427 -34.16 22.32 54.37
N GLY A 428 -34.86 23.43 54.11
CA GLY A 428 -34.91 24.58 55.01
C GLY A 428 -33.67 25.49 55.02
N ASP A 429 -32.56 25.11 54.37
CA ASP A 429 -31.39 25.97 54.24
C ASP A 429 -31.66 27.06 53.17
N PRO A 430 -31.46 28.35 53.47
CA PRO A 430 -31.77 29.44 52.53
C PRO A 430 -30.87 29.47 51.29
N GLN A 431 -29.72 28.79 51.31
CA GLN A 431 -28.83 28.66 50.17
C GLN A 431 -28.95 27.29 49.52
N LYS A 432 -29.04 26.20 50.31
CA LYS A 432 -29.02 24.80 49.84
C LYS A 432 -30.39 24.14 49.75
N GLY A 433 -31.47 24.82 50.13
CA GLY A 433 -32.85 24.33 50.10
C GLY A 433 -33.46 24.23 48.71
N PHE A 434 -32.65 24.11 47.67
CA PHE A 434 -33.08 24.07 46.27
C PHE A 434 -32.44 22.88 45.57
N ALA A 435 -33.17 22.27 44.63
CA ALA A 435 -32.66 21.24 43.73
C ALA A 435 -31.56 21.79 42.79
N GLY A 436 -31.51 23.10 42.58
CA GLY A 436 -30.47 23.75 41.80
C GLY A 436 -30.67 25.26 41.66
N TRP A 437 -29.87 25.88 40.81
CA TRP A 437 -29.95 27.31 40.49
C TRP A 437 -29.94 27.53 38.98
N ILE A 438 -30.64 28.56 38.53
CA ILE A 438 -30.67 29.02 37.15
C ILE A 438 -30.17 30.47 37.06
N CYS A 439 -29.31 30.74 36.08
CA CYS A 439 -28.86 32.09 35.76
C CYS A 439 -30.01 32.84 35.07
N ILE A 440 -30.56 33.87 35.72
CA ILE A 440 -31.67 34.67 35.17
C ILE A 440 -31.19 35.91 34.40
N GLU A 441 -29.93 36.29 34.59
CA GLU A 441 -29.28 37.43 33.96
C GLU A 441 -27.80 37.13 33.74
N SER A 442 -27.34 37.23 32.49
CA SER A 442 -25.95 36.92 32.13
C SER A 442 -24.95 37.84 32.84
N GLY A 443 -23.79 37.32 33.22
CA GLY A 443 -22.73 38.15 33.84
C GLY A 443 -21.59 37.34 34.43
N THR A 444 -20.74 38.00 35.22
CA THR A 444 -19.61 37.38 35.91
C THR A 444 -19.77 37.54 37.44
N PRO A 445 -20.51 36.66 38.14
CA PRO A 445 -21.05 35.36 37.70
C PRO A 445 -22.49 35.35 37.14
N GLY A 446 -23.12 36.50 36.96
CA GLY A 446 -24.54 36.60 36.60
C GLY A 446 -25.46 36.57 37.82
N THR A 447 -26.76 36.73 37.61
CA THR A 447 -27.76 36.73 38.68
C THR A 447 -28.40 35.35 38.77
N TRP A 448 -28.29 34.69 39.93
CA TRP A 448 -28.78 33.32 40.13
C TRP A 448 -30.04 33.26 40.98
N LYS A 449 -30.97 32.37 40.60
CA LYS A 449 -32.16 32.04 41.39
C LYS A 449 -32.25 30.55 41.62
N GLY A 450 -32.55 30.15 42.86
CA GLY A 450 -32.86 28.77 43.19
C GLY A 450 -34.12 28.29 42.48
N PHE A 451 -34.15 27.02 42.06
CA PHE A 451 -35.33 26.34 41.55
C PHE A 451 -35.52 24.99 42.24
N GLY A 452 -36.76 24.50 42.27
CA GLY A 452 -37.10 23.26 42.97
C GLY A 452 -36.84 23.38 44.46
N LEU A 453 -37.55 24.29 45.15
CA LEU A 453 -37.50 24.41 46.60
C LEU A 453 -37.77 23.04 47.24
N ILE A 454 -36.95 22.65 48.21
CA ILE A 454 -37.03 21.39 48.92
C ILE A 454 -37.68 21.68 50.26
N GLU A 455 -38.97 21.37 50.34
CA GLU A 455 -39.75 21.53 51.56
C GLU A 455 -39.30 20.53 52.64
N SER A 456 -39.36 20.97 53.89
CA SER A 456 -38.98 20.18 55.07
C SER A 456 -40.08 19.22 55.51
#